data_AF-A0A2H0VK21-F1
#
_entry.id   AF-A0A2H0VK21-F1
#
_cell.length_a   1.000
_cell.length_b   1.000
_cell.length_c   1.000
_cell.angle_alpha   90.00
_cell.angle_beta   90.00
_cell.angle_gamma   90.00
#
_symmetry.space_group_name_H-M   'P 1'
#
loop_
_entity.id
_entity.type
_entity.pdbx_description
1 polymer ?
#
loop_
_entity_poly.entity_id
_entity_poly.type
_entity_poly.pdbx_seq_one_letter_code
_entity_poly.pdbx_strand_id
1 'polypeptide(L)'
;MAIRKILNYQENVLHASAQEVERVDEETRNTITDLVDTLYSSTGVGIAAPQIGINKKIFIYDPTREAENQEKNYKVLINAKIIDHSTDILPSKEGCKSTPDLFVNLNRFKKIQIEGMNEKGEKVIFESEGLEAQVIQHEIDHIEGKLLYENESIGDKESGLYRNYARDTKDILNRIEFMQKFDDGEISTAQSSKNKIHIVKRGNQIQMYFSDGDKFSGIMSRIDLIHPLKLLGLYTQAIMLSLAFVENPKKIYMIGFGGGRIPMIFHHYFPDVIVESTEDDSEVISLAHKYFGVNEDNRMIVHNQDGRGFS
;
A
#
# COMPACT_ATOMS: atom_id res chain seq x y z
N MET A 1 -22.55 -0.25 -19.98
CA MET A 1 -21.54 -0.62 -18.97
C MET A 1 -20.18 -0.10 -19.39
N ALA A 2 -19.33 0.24 -18.43
CA ALA A 2 -18.02 0.84 -18.66
C ALA A 2 -16.99 0.33 -17.66
N ILE A 3 -15.75 0.15 -18.11
CA ILE A 3 -14.60 -0.04 -17.20
C ILE A 3 -14.49 1.21 -16.32
N ARG A 4 -14.65 1.04 -15.01
CA ARG A 4 -14.57 2.13 -14.04
C ARG A 4 -13.13 2.34 -13.60
N LYS A 5 -12.81 3.59 -13.26
CA LYS A 5 -11.55 3.90 -12.57
C LYS A 5 -11.62 3.31 -11.16
N ILE A 6 -10.64 2.49 -10.81
CA ILE A 6 -10.46 2.03 -9.43
C ILE A 6 -9.98 3.21 -8.58
N LEU A 7 -10.72 3.48 -7.51
CA LEU A 7 -10.45 4.53 -6.55
C LEU A 7 -9.26 4.18 -5.66
N ASN A 8 -8.43 5.19 -5.42
CA ASN A 8 -7.28 5.10 -4.52
C ASN A 8 -7.76 5.22 -3.07
N TYR A 9 -7.02 4.65 -2.12
CA TYR A 9 -7.27 4.69 -0.68
C TYR A 9 -7.54 6.08 -0.11
N GLN A 10 -7.21 7.16 -0.81
CA GLN A 10 -7.50 8.53 -0.40
C GLN A 10 -8.99 8.92 -0.56
N GLU A 11 -9.77 8.14 -1.29
CA GLU A 11 -11.16 8.45 -1.58
C GLU A 11 -12.06 8.09 -0.39
N ASN A 12 -12.79 9.08 0.13
CA ASN A 12 -13.59 8.96 1.36
C ASN A 12 -14.62 7.81 1.33
N VAL A 13 -15.10 7.41 0.14
CA VAL A 13 -16.05 6.31 -0.02
C VAL A 13 -15.48 4.95 0.44
N LEU A 14 -14.16 4.82 0.53
CA LEU A 14 -13.48 3.60 0.98
C LEU A 14 -13.35 3.48 2.50
N HIS A 15 -13.62 4.56 3.24
CA HIS A 15 -13.43 4.69 4.70
C HIS A 15 -14.73 4.64 5.49
N ALA A 16 -15.86 4.41 4.82
CA ALA A 16 -17.17 4.36 5.44
C ALA A 16 -17.88 3.06 5.04
N SER A 17 -18.55 2.42 6.01
CA SER A 17 -19.38 1.25 5.74
C SER A 17 -20.42 1.57 4.67
N ALA A 18 -20.50 0.71 3.67
CA ALA A 18 -21.31 0.96 2.51
C ALA A 18 -22.80 0.73 2.78
N GLN A 19 -23.68 1.31 1.96
CA GLN A 19 -25.12 1.16 2.17
C GLN A 19 -25.60 -0.24 1.80
N GLU A 20 -26.52 -0.78 2.61
CA GLU A 20 -27.21 -2.02 2.28
C GLU A 20 -28.02 -1.89 0.98
N VAL A 21 -28.17 -3.01 0.29
CA VAL A 21 -29.02 -3.16 -0.89
C VAL A 21 -30.31 -3.84 -0.47
N GLU A 22 -31.44 -3.12 -0.52
CA GLU A 22 -32.74 -3.68 -0.12
C GLU A 22 -33.31 -4.69 -1.13
N ARG A 23 -33.10 -4.44 -2.42
CA ARG A 23 -33.59 -5.27 -3.53
C ARG A 23 -32.61 -5.24 -4.70
N VAL A 24 -32.55 -6.33 -5.47
CA VAL A 24 -31.76 -6.37 -6.70
C VAL A 24 -32.56 -5.80 -7.87
N ASP A 25 -32.38 -4.51 -8.11
CA ASP A 25 -32.98 -3.76 -9.21
C ASP A 25 -32.01 -3.56 -10.40
N GLU A 26 -32.38 -2.70 -11.33
CA GLU A 26 -31.57 -2.38 -12.50
C GLU A 26 -30.26 -1.66 -12.13
N GLU A 27 -30.29 -0.77 -11.13
CA GLU A 27 -29.09 -0.09 -10.65
C GLU A 27 -28.08 -1.08 -10.05
N THR A 28 -28.58 -2.05 -9.28
CA THR A 28 -27.77 -3.14 -8.71
C THR A 28 -27.14 -3.98 -9.83
N ARG A 29 -27.92 -4.37 -10.86
CA ARG A 29 -27.41 -5.14 -12.01
C ARG A 29 -26.38 -4.36 -12.83
N ASN A 30 -26.57 -3.06 -13.00
CA ASN A 30 -25.61 -2.19 -13.67
C ASN A 30 -24.30 -2.10 -12.87
N THR A 31 -24.39 -1.96 -11.54
CA THR A 31 -23.22 -1.96 -10.64
C THR A 31 -22.45 -3.27 -10.73
N ILE A 32 -23.14 -4.41 -10.68
CA ILE A 32 -22.50 -5.74 -10.83
C ILE A 32 -21.76 -5.81 -12.17
N THR A 33 -22.36 -5.32 -13.25
CA THR A 33 -21.70 -5.42 -14.55
C THR A 33 -20.50 -4.48 -14.67
N ASP A 34 -20.59 -3.26 -14.13
CA ASP A 34 -19.43 -2.35 -14.06
C ASP A 34 -18.29 -2.97 -13.22
N LEU A 35 -18.61 -3.68 -12.12
CA LEU A 35 -17.62 -4.43 -11.34
C LEU A 35 -16.97 -5.55 -12.16
N VAL A 36 -17.76 -6.33 -12.89
CA VAL A 36 -17.25 -7.41 -13.76
C VAL A 36 -16.33 -6.83 -14.82
N ASP A 37 -16.76 -5.81 -15.56
CA ASP A 37 -15.93 -5.20 -16.60
C ASP A 37 -14.62 -4.63 -16.01
N THR A 38 -14.67 -4.07 -14.81
CA THR A 38 -13.49 -3.52 -14.12
C THR A 38 -12.55 -4.61 -13.57
N LEU A 39 -13.09 -5.70 -12.99
CA LEU A 39 -12.27 -6.81 -12.50
C LEU A 39 -11.54 -7.50 -13.66
N TYR A 40 -12.25 -7.81 -14.75
CA TYR A 40 -11.67 -8.54 -15.88
C TYR A 40 -10.77 -7.68 -16.77
N SER A 41 -10.85 -6.35 -16.69
CA SER A 41 -9.88 -5.44 -17.34
C SER A 41 -8.66 -5.11 -16.48
N SER A 42 -8.59 -5.63 -15.25
CA SER A 42 -7.46 -5.45 -14.33
C SER A 42 -6.92 -6.79 -13.80
N THR A 43 -5.85 -6.76 -13.01
CA THR A 43 -5.30 -7.96 -12.34
C THR A 43 -6.17 -8.40 -11.16
N GLY A 44 -5.79 -9.39 -10.36
CA GLY A 44 -6.47 -9.70 -9.10
C GLY A 44 -7.77 -10.50 -9.21
N VAL A 45 -8.31 -10.85 -8.04
CA VAL A 45 -9.31 -11.91 -7.85
C VAL A 45 -10.61 -11.40 -7.20
N GLY A 46 -10.71 -10.12 -6.86
CA GLY A 46 -11.88 -9.51 -6.22
C GLY A 46 -11.94 -8.00 -6.46
N ILE A 47 -13.15 -7.45 -6.39
CA ILE A 47 -13.41 -6.02 -6.38
C ILE A 47 -14.79 -5.71 -5.76
N ALA A 48 -14.83 -4.66 -4.93
CA ALA A 48 -16.05 -4.16 -4.28
C ALA A 48 -16.57 -2.86 -4.91
N ALA A 49 -17.88 -2.62 -4.83
CA ALA A 49 -18.54 -1.41 -5.32
C ALA A 49 -17.92 -0.09 -4.80
N PRO A 50 -17.52 0.03 -3.51
CA PRO A 50 -16.82 1.23 -3.04
C PRO A 50 -15.54 1.54 -3.82
N GLN A 51 -14.81 0.51 -4.29
CA GLN A 51 -13.58 0.68 -5.08
C GLN A 51 -13.80 1.28 -6.46
N ILE A 52 -15.04 1.30 -6.96
CA ILE A 52 -15.42 2.00 -8.20
C ILE A 52 -16.29 3.24 -7.94
N GLY A 53 -16.34 3.70 -6.69
CA GLY A 53 -17.06 4.90 -6.27
C GLY A 53 -18.55 4.71 -6.01
N ILE A 54 -19.02 3.47 -5.91
CA ILE A 54 -20.43 3.15 -5.67
C ILE A 54 -20.59 2.72 -4.21
N ASN A 55 -21.31 3.52 -3.43
CA ASN A 55 -21.51 3.30 -1.99
C ASN A 55 -22.58 2.23 -1.68
N LYS A 56 -22.35 0.98 -2.10
CA LYS A 56 -23.25 -0.17 -1.86
C LYS A 56 -22.48 -1.40 -1.38
N LYS A 57 -23.09 -2.22 -0.51
CA LYS A 57 -22.52 -3.50 -0.06
C LYS A 57 -22.64 -4.58 -1.14
N ILE A 58 -21.89 -4.40 -2.22
CA ILE A 58 -21.82 -5.32 -3.36
C ILE A 58 -20.34 -5.57 -3.64
N PHE A 59 -19.95 -6.82 -3.81
CA PHE A 59 -18.65 -7.17 -4.36
C PHE A 59 -18.77 -8.40 -5.25
N ILE A 60 -17.76 -8.56 -6.11
CA ILE A 60 -17.57 -9.75 -6.91
C ILE A 60 -16.18 -10.32 -6.65
N TYR A 61 -16.05 -11.63 -6.84
CA TYR A 61 -14.78 -12.30 -6.72
C TYR A 61 -14.71 -13.51 -7.64
N ASP A 62 -13.49 -13.84 -8.07
CA ASP A 62 -13.16 -14.99 -8.91
C ASP A 62 -11.76 -15.49 -8.50
N PRO A 63 -11.67 -16.42 -7.52
CA PRO A 63 -10.39 -16.96 -7.06
C PRO A 63 -9.66 -17.75 -8.14
N THR A 64 -10.35 -18.22 -9.18
CA THR A 64 -9.74 -19.02 -10.25
C THR A 64 -8.85 -18.20 -11.17
N ARG A 65 -8.97 -16.86 -11.13
CA ARG A 65 -8.09 -15.93 -11.85
C ARG A 65 -6.63 -15.99 -11.40
N GLU A 66 -6.34 -16.56 -10.23
CA GLU A 66 -4.96 -16.82 -9.81
C GLU A 66 -4.28 -17.90 -10.69
N ALA A 67 -5.04 -18.86 -11.22
CA ALA A 67 -4.52 -20.03 -11.94
C ALA A 67 -4.44 -19.84 -13.47
N GLU A 68 -4.33 -18.60 -13.97
CA GLU A 68 -4.31 -18.24 -15.40
C GLU A 68 -5.52 -18.77 -16.21
N ASN A 69 -6.66 -19.01 -15.55
CA ASN A 69 -7.85 -19.52 -16.22
C ASN A 69 -8.59 -18.38 -16.94
N GLN A 70 -8.96 -18.60 -18.21
CA GLN A 70 -9.50 -17.54 -19.08
C GLN A 70 -11.04 -17.45 -19.08
N GLU A 71 -11.73 -18.45 -18.51
CA GLU A 71 -13.18 -18.40 -18.38
C GLU A 71 -13.62 -17.52 -17.22
N LYS A 72 -14.66 -16.70 -17.43
CA LYS A 72 -15.23 -15.86 -16.37
C LYS A 72 -16.01 -16.74 -15.40
N ASN A 73 -15.51 -16.92 -14.17
CA ASN A 73 -16.17 -17.70 -13.13
C ASN A 73 -16.42 -16.88 -11.86
N TYR A 74 -16.74 -15.59 -12.03
CA TYR A 74 -17.02 -14.70 -10.91
C TYR A 74 -18.29 -15.09 -10.16
N LYS A 75 -18.27 -14.85 -8.86
CA LYS A 75 -19.43 -14.90 -7.96
C LYS A 75 -19.75 -13.49 -7.48
N VAL A 76 -21.01 -13.25 -7.18
CA VAL A 76 -21.51 -11.96 -6.66
C VAL A 76 -22.02 -12.18 -5.25
N LEU A 77 -21.66 -11.28 -4.33
CA LEU A 77 -22.26 -11.24 -3.00
C LEU A 77 -22.72 -9.82 -2.68
N ILE A 78 -23.93 -9.75 -2.14
CA ILE A 78 -24.62 -8.53 -1.76
C ILE A 78 -24.98 -8.62 -0.28
N ASN A 79 -24.75 -7.53 0.48
CA ASN A 79 -24.93 -7.46 1.93
C ASN A 79 -24.25 -8.63 2.68
N ALA A 80 -23.09 -9.06 2.20
CA ALA A 80 -22.42 -10.23 2.75
C ALA A 80 -21.85 -9.93 4.14
N LYS A 81 -21.94 -10.89 5.05
CA LYS A 81 -21.31 -10.87 6.37
C LYS A 81 -20.86 -12.26 6.78
N ILE A 82 -19.83 -12.31 7.61
CA ILE A 82 -19.36 -13.55 8.24
C ILE A 82 -20.26 -13.84 9.43
N ILE A 83 -20.87 -15.02 9.46
CA ILE A 83 -21.78 -15.46 10.53
C ILE A 83 -21.16 -16.53 11.43
N ASP A 84 -20.13 -17.22 10.96
CA ASP A 84 -19.30 -18.15 11.76
C ASP A 84 -17.90 -18.25 11.13
N HIS A 85 -16.90 -18.71 11.90
CA HIS A 85 -15.55 -18.88 11.40
C HIS A 85 -14.76 -19.94 12.20
N SER A 86 -13.71 -20.49 11.58
CA SER A 86 -12.79 -21.39 12.28
C SER A 86 -11.95 -20.66 13.33
N THR A 87 -11.40 -21.41 14.28
CA THR A 87 -10.30 -20.94 15.15
C THR A 87 -8.95 -20.93 14.43
N ASP A 88 -8.81 -21.73 13.36
CA ASP A 88 -7.60 -21.80 12.56
C ASP A 88 -7.38 -20.50 11.78
N ILE A 89 -6.13 -20.05 11.77
CA ILE A 89 -5.66 -18.85 11.07
C ILE A 89 -4.86 -19.24 9.83
N LEU A 90 -5.09 -18.49 8.75
CA LEU A 90 -4.31 -18.51 7.52
C LEU A 90 -3.46 -17.23 7.45
N PRO A 91 -2.12 -17.35 7.61
CA PRO A 91 -1.20 -16.28 7.24
C PRO A 91 -1.35 -15.94 5.76
N SER A 92 -1.54 -14.66 5.48
CA SER A 92 -1.93 -14.16 4.18
C SER A 92 -1.08 -12.95 3.82
N LYS A 93 -0.51 -12.91 2.61
CA LYS A 93 0.14 -11.72 2.07
C LYS A 93 -0.80 -11.12 1.03
N GLU A 94 -1.46 -10.03 1.37
CA GLU A 94 -2.49 -9.41 0.54
C GLU A 94 -1.97 -8.13 -0.10
N GLY A 95 -2.45 -7.85 -1.30
CA GLY A 95 -2.39 -6.53 -1.92
C GLY A 95 -3.80 -6.05 -2.22
N CYS A 96 -3.98 -4.74 -2.39
CA CYS A 96 -5.27 -4.14 -2.72
C CYS A 96 -5.12 -3.18 -3.90
N LYS A 97 -6.13 -3.16 -4.77
CA LYS A 97 -6.17 -2.29 -5.95
C LYS A 97 -6.27 -0.81 -5.60
N SER A 98 -6.87 -0.50 -4.45
CA SER A 98 -6.98 0.87 -3.95
C SER A 98 -5.70 1.35 -3.26
N THR A 99 -4.80 0.46 -2.87
CA THR A 99 -3.47 0.77 -2.32
C THR A 99 -2.39 0.13 -3.19
N PRO A 100 -2.18 0.62 -4.42
CA PRO A 100 -1.21 0.02 -5.33
C PRO A 100 0.18 -0.02 -4.69
N ASP A 101 0.93 -1.07 -5.03
CA ASP A 101 2.29 -1.37 -4.55
C ASP A 101 2.40 -1.80 -3.08
N LEU A 102 1.37 -1.58 -2.25
CA LEU A 102 1.36 -2.00 -0.84
C LEU A 102 0.90 -3.46 -0.70
N PHE A 103 1.78 -4.27 -0.08
CA PHE A 103 1.44 -5.60 0.41
C PHE A 103 1.49 -5.63 1.93
N VAL A 104 0.46 -6.22 2.55
CA VAL A 104 0.34 -6.35 4.00
C VAL A 104 0.22 -7.83 4.35
N ASN A 105 0.98 -8.26 5.36
CA ASN A 105 0.81 -9.58 5.94
C ASN A 105 -0.33 -9.51 6.97
N LEU A 106 -1.41 -10.25 6.71
CA LEU A 106 -2.57 -10.36 7.58
C LEU A 106 -2.82 -11.81 7.98
N ASN A 107 -3.53 -11.99 9.08
CA ASN A 107 -4.08 -13.26 9.50
C ASN A 107 -5.58 -13.26 9.19
N ARG A 108 -6.01 -14.21 8.36
CA ARG A 108 -7.41 -14.44 8.01
C ARG A 108 -7.91 -15.71 8.68
N PHE A 109 -9.21 -15.82 8.93
CA PHE A 109 -9.78 -17.10 9.29
C PHE A 109 -9.63 -18.06 8.12
N LYS A 110 -9.13 -19.28 8.39
CA LYS A 110 -8.90 -20.30 7.37
C LYS A 110 -10.21 -20.78 6.74
N LYS A 111 -11.29 -20.84 7.53
CA LYS A 111 -12.66 -21.14 7.09
C LYS A 111 -13.62 -20.12 7.65
N ILE A 112 -14.62 -19.76 6.86
CA ILE A 112 -15.68 -18.83 7.22
C ILE A 112 -17.04 -19.36 6.73
N GLN A 113 -18.10 -19.04 7.45
CA GLN A 113 -19.48 -19.18 6.98
C GLN A 113 -20.03 -17.79 6.68
N ILE A 114 -20.58 -17.62 5.49
CA ILE A 114 -21.03 -16.32 4.98
C ILE A 114 -22.55 -16.35 4.79
N GLU A 115 -23.21 -15.24 5.14
CA GLU A 115 -24.61 -14.96 4.80
C GLU A 115 -24.66 -13.72 3.92
N GLY A 116 -25.49 -13.74 2.86
CA GLY A 116 -25.72 -12.59 1.97
C GLY A 116 -26.80 -12.87 0.93
N MET A 117 -26.78 -12.14 -0.19
CA MET A 117 -27.61 -12.40 -1.37
C MET A 117 -26.75 -12.57 -2.63
N ASN A 118 -27.24 -13.36 -3.58
CA ASN A 118 -26.65 -13.50 -4.92
C ASN A 118 -27.14 -12.41 -5.89
N GLU A 119 -26.72 -12.48 -7.16
CA GLU A 119 -27.08 -11.55 -8.23
C GLU A 119 -28.57 -11.55 -8.61
N LYS A 120 -29.35 -12.51 -8.10
CA LYS A 120 -30.81 -12.58 -8.27
C LYS A 120 -31.57 -12.04 -7.06
N GLY A 121 -30.87 -11.67 -5.99
CA GLY A 121 -31.46 -11.26 -4.72
C GLY A 121 -31.92 -12.43 -3.85
N GLU A 122 -31.50 -13.65 -4.17
CA GLU A 122 -31.79 -14.83 -3.38
C GLU A 122 -30.81 -14.92 -2.21
N LYS A 123 -31.33 -15.21 -1.02
CA LYS A 123 -30.49 -15.40 0.18
C LYS A 123 -29.59 -16.62 0.00
N VAL A 124 -28.31 -16.44 0.27
CA VAL A 124 -27.29 -17.52 0.24
C VAL A 124 -26.60 -17.64 1.59
N ILE A 125 -26.38 -18.87 2.04
CA ILE A 125 -25.55 -19.22 3.18
C ILE A 125 -24.63 -20.36 2.74
N PHE A 126 -23.32 -20.19 2.88
CA PHE A 126 -22.36 -21.20 2.48
C PHE A 126 -21.05 -21.06 3.26
N GLU A 127 -20.27 -22.14 3.26
CA GLU A 127 -18.92 -22.18 3.83
C GLU A 127 -17.88 -21.95 2.73
N SER A 128 -16.80 -21.26 3.09
CA SER A 128 -15.64 -21.05 2.23
C SER A 128 -14.36 -21.27 3.01
N GLU A 129 -13.31 -21.70 2.32
CA GLU A 129 -11.99 -21.95 2.92
C GLU A 129 -10.84 -21.54 1.99
N GLY A 130 -9.63 -21.45 2.56
CA GLY A 130 -8.41 -21.16 1.81
C GLY A 130 -8.44 -19.79 1.12
N LEU A 131 -8.02 -19.74 -0.15
CA LEU A 131 -7.95 -18.49 -0.91
C LEU A 131 -9.32 -17.83 -1.06
N GLU A 132 -10.39 -18.60 -1.31
CA GLU A 132 -11.72 -18.03 -1.47
C GLU A 132 -12.19 -17.35 -0.18
N ALA A 133 -11.96 -17.97 0.98
CA ALA A 133 -12.25 -17.36 2.27
C ALA A 133 -11.44 -16.08 2.52
N GLN A 134 -10.16 -16.07 2.13
CA GLN A 134 -9.29 -14.90 2.23
C GLN A 134 -9.83 -13.73 1.38
N VAL A 135 -10.18 -14.00 0.11
CA VAL A 135 -10.72 -12.99 -0.80
C VAL A 135 -12.05 -12.46 -0.28
N ILE A 136 -12.95 -13.32 0.16
CA ILE A 136 -14.25 -12.88 0.69
C ILE A 136 -14.07 -12.01 1.94
N GLN A 137 -13.16 -12.37 2.87
CA GLN A 137 -12.84 -11.53 4.03
C GLN A 137 -12.34 -10.15 3.61
N HIS A 138 -11.46 -10.08 2.61
CA HIS A 138 -10.95 -8.82 2.06
C HIS A 138 -12.05 -7.95 1.44
N GLU A 139 -12.93 -8.53 0.63
CA GLU A 139 -14.01 -7.76 0.00
C GLU A 139 -15.10 -7.36 1.01
N ILE A 140 -15.32 -8.16 2.06
CA ILE A 140 -16.16 -7.78 3.20
C ILE A 140 -15.58 -6.55 3.92
N ASP A 141 -14.28 -6.52 4.17
CA ASP A 141 -13.63 -5.34 4.75
C ASP A 141 -13.90 -4.08 3.92
N HIS A 142 -13.79 -4.17 2.59
CA HIS A 142 -14.08 -3.05 1.70
C HIS A 142 -15.52 -2.54 1.80
N ILE A 143 -16.53 -3.41 1.83
CA ILE A 143 -17.92 -2.98 1.99
C ILE A 143 -18.24 -2.50 3.41
N GLU A 144 -17.39 -2.79 4.39
CA GLU A 144 -17.44 -2.23 5.75
C GLU A 144 -16.59 -0.98 5.92
N GLY A 145 -15.94 -0.49 4.86
CA GLY A 145 -15.12 0.72 4.88
C GLY A 145 -13.79 0.54 5.62
N LYS A 146 -13.25 -0.68 5.62
CA LYS A 146 -11.95 -1.01 6.22
C LYS A 146 -10.94 -1.31 5.13
N LEU A 147 -9.81 -0.62 5.18
CA LEU A 147 -8.70 -0.88 4.26
C LEU A 147 -7.72 -1.89 4.82
N LEU A 148 -6.99 -2.54 3.91
CA LEU A 148 -6.06 -3.63 4.22
C LEU A 148 -5.06 -3.29 5.35
N TYR A 149 -4.59 -2.05 5.41
CA TYR A 149 -3.60 -1.58 6.37
C TYR A 149 -4.18 -1.09 7.71
N GLU A 150 -5.51 -0.98 7.81
CA GLU A 150 -6.22 -0.56 9.02
C GLU A 150 -6.65 -1.75 9.88
N ASN A 151 -6.68 -2.94 9.27
CA ASN A 151 -7.00 -4.16 9.97
C ASN A 151 -5.93 -4.51 11.00
N GLU A 152 -6.35 -4.65 12.26
CA GLU A 152 -5.58 -5.42 13.24
C GLU A 152 -5.59 -6.89 12.80
N SER A 153 -4.40 -7.47 12.57
CA SER A 153 -4.28 -8.87 12.18
C SER A 153 -4.93 -9.76 13.24
N ILE A 154 -5.75 -10.74 12.83
CA ILE A 154 -6.37 -11.65 13.81
C ILE A 154 -5.25 -12.41 14.56
N GLY A 155 -5.19 -12.27 15.89
CA GLY A 155 -4.18 -12.95 16.73
C GLY A 155 -2.86 -12.19 16.95
N ASP A 156 -2.77 -10.90 16.61
CA ASP A 156 -1.55 -10.06 16.62
C ASP A 156 -0.87 -9.80 18.00
N LYS A 157 -1.28 -10.50 19.06
CA LYS A 157 -0.69 -10.27 20.39
C LYS A 157 0.73 -10.82 20.52
N GLU A 158 1.15 -11.83 19.73
CA GLU A 158 2.40 -12.57 20.03
C GLU A 158 3.48 -12.65 18.92
N SER A 159 3.17 -12.56 17.63
CA SER A 159 4.18 -12.76 16.56
C SER A 159 4.76 -11.43 16.04
N GLY A 160 5.82 -10.93 16.67
CA GLY A 160 6.48 -9.65 16.34
C GLY A 160 6.86 -9.38 14.86
N LEU A 161 6.82 -10.38 13.97
CA LEU A 161 6.99 -10.22 12.52
C LEU A 161 5.89 -9.37 11.86
N TYR A 162 4.64 -9.48 12.33
CA TYR A 162 3.48 -8.82 11.69
C TYR A 162 3.36 -7.34 12.10
N ARG A 163 3.82 -7.00 13.31
CA ARG A 163 3.89 -5.61 13.77
C ARG A 163 4.74 -4.74 12.85
N ASN A 164 5.83 -5.27 12.28
CA ASN A 164 6.75 -4.45 11.49
C ASN A 164 6.16 -4.07 10.13
N TYR A 165 5.51 -5.00 9.42
CA TYR A 165 4.90 -4.70 8.10
C TYR A 165 3.70 -3.75 8.17
N ALA A 166 2.79 -3.98 9.11
CA ALA A 166 1.64 -3.10 9.33
C ALA A 166 2.08 -1.71 9.81
N ARG A 167 3.09 -1.66 10.69
CA ARG A 167 3.72 -0.41 11.14
C ARG A 167 4.38 0.34 9.97
N ASP A 168 5.24 -0.32 9.20
CA ASP A 168 5.96 0.30 8.08
C ASP A 168 4.95 0.82 7.02
N THR A 169 3.86 0.08 6.78
CA THR A 169 2.77 0.53 5.88
C THR A 169 2.03 1.75 6.43
N LYS A 170 1.64 1.73 7.71
CA LYS A 170 0.97 2.84 8.37
C LYS A 170 1.87 4.09 8.43
N ASP A 171 3.17 3.91 8.65
CA ASP A 171 4.15 5.00 8.64
C ASP A 171 4.27 5.63 7.25
N ILE A 172 4.27 4.83 6.18
CA ILE A 172 4.23 5.32 4.78
C ILE A 172 2.95 6.15 4.54
N LEU A 173 1.79 5.66 4.96
CA LEU A 173 0.51 6.32 4.71
C LEU A 173 0.34 7.61 5.52
N ASN A 174 0.63 7.58 6.82
CA ASN A 174 0.67 8.78 7.66
C ASN A 174 1.59 9.85 7.07
N ARG A 175 2.70 9.42 6.47
CA ARG A 175 3.62 10.34 5.81
C ARG A 175 3.02 10.93 4.54
N ILE A 176 2.36 10.13 3.72
CA ILE A 176 1.67 10.63 2.53
C ILE A 176 0.61 11.65 2.93
N GLU A 177 -0.23 11.36 3.93
CA GLU A 177 -1.22 12.30 4.45
C GLU A 177 -0.56 13.61 4.93
N PHE A 178 0.58 13.53 5.62
CA PHE A 178 1.35 14.71 6.02
C PHE A 178 1.81 15.51 4.79
N MET A 179 2.37 14.85 3.77
CA MET A 179 2.89 15.49 2.57
C MET A 179 1.81 16.08 1.66
N GLN A 180 0.60 15.53 1.69
CA GLN A 180 -0.53 16.00 0.90
C GLN A 180 -1.11 17.33 1.39
N LYS A 181 -0.89 17.67 2.67
CA LYS A 181 -1.35 18.94 3.25
C LYS A 181 -0.67 20.17 2.65
N PHE A 182 0.44 19.98 1.95
CA PHE A 182 1.14 21.09 1.32
C PHE A 182 0.57 21.40 -0.07
N ASP A 183 0.54 22.69 -0.41
CA ASP A 183 0.29 23.16 -1.76
C ASP A 183 1.49 22.88 -2.67
N ASP A 184 1.28 22.92 -3.99
CA ASP A 184 2.37 22.84 -4.96
C ASP A 184 3.29 24.07 -4.85
N GLY A 185 4.60 23.85 -4.94
CA GLY A 185 5.62 24.88 -4.77
C GLY A 185 6.72 24.46 -3.81
N GLU A 186 7.56 25.42 -3.40
CA GLU A 186 8.61 25.21 -2.41
C GLU A 186 8.00 25.11 -1.01
N ILE A 187 8.08 23.94 -0.39
CA ILE A 187 7.47 23.65 0.91
C ILE A 187 8.47 23.77 2.07
N SER A 188 9.77 23.71 1.77
CA SER A 188 10.84 23.91 2.74
C SER A 188 12.16 24.21 2.05
N THR A 189 13.00 25.03 2.68
CA THR A 189 14.36 25.32 2.24
C THR A 189 15.28 25.32 3.45
N ALA A 190 16.47 24.75 3.31
CA ALA A 190 17.53 24.74 4.32
C ALA A 190 18.86 25.14 3.68
N GLN A 191 19.74 25.76 4.48
CA GLN A 191 21.09 26.10 4.06
C GLN A 191 22.06 25.25 4.87
N SER A 192 22.78 24.34 4.21
CA SER A 192 23.88 23.60 4.83
C SER A 192 25.21 24.32 4.58
N SER A 193 26.28 23.77 5.15
CA SER A 193 27.65 24.23 4.89
C SER A 193 28.12 23.99 3.44
N LYS A 194 27.40 23.17 2.67
CA LYS A 194 27.78 22.75 1.31
C LYS A 194 26.77 23.20 0.25
N ASN A 195 25.48 23.09 0.55
CA ASN A 195 24.41 23.25 -0.42
C ASN A 195 23.26 24.05 0.16
N LYS A 196 22.52 24.76 -0.70
CA LYS A 196 21.15 25.17 -0.37
C LYS A 196 20.20 24.06 -0.82
N ILE A 197 19.37 23.56 0.08
CA ILE A 197 18.51 22.40 -0.12
C ILE A 197 17.07 22.86 -0.21
N HIS A 198 16.35 22.39 -1.22
CA HIS A 198 14.96 22.75 -1.48
C HIS A 198 14.09 21.50 -1.49
N ILE A 199 12.99 21.53 -0.75
CA ILE A 199 11.91 20.56 -0.83
C ILE A 199 10.75 21.20 -1.57
N VAL A 200 10.39 20.61 -2.69
CA VAL A 200 9.38 21.14 -3.61
C VAL A 200 8.29 20.09 -3.81
N LYS A 201 7.04 20.50 -3.68
CA LYS A 201 5.89 19.69 -4.06
C LYS A 201 5.46 20.03 -5.49
N ARG A 202 5.25 19.00 -6.32
CA ARG A 202 4.74 19.11 -7.69
C ARG A 202 3.70 18.02 -7.93
N GLY A 203 2.42 18.37 -7.91
CA GLY A 203 1.31 17.43 -7.96
C GLY A 203 1.45 16.36 -6.88
N ASN A 204 1.59 15.10 -7.31
CA ASN A 204 1.73 13.95 -6.43
C ASN A 204 3.18 13.62 -6.07
N GLN A 205 4.12 14.55 -6.24
CA GLN A 205 5.52 14.30 -5.93
C GLN A 205 6.07 15.30 -4.91
N ILE A 206 6.84 14.78 -3.95
CA ILE A 206 7.77 15.57 -3.14
C ILE A 206 9.17 15.32 -3.68
N GLN A 207 9.89 16.40 -3.96
CA GLN A 207 11.19 16.38 -4.64
C GLN A 207 12.20 17.18 -3.82
N MET A 208 13.41 16.63 -3.68
CA MET A 208 14.55 17.30 -3.07
C MET A 208 15.53 17.74 -4.14
N TYR A 209 15.96 18.99 -4.07
CA TYR A 209 16.98 19.58 -4.92
C TYR A 209 18.07 20.22 -4.08
N PHE A 210 19.28 20.27 -4.62
CA PHE A 210 20.31 21.19 -4.16
C PHE A 210 20.36 22.39 -5.10
N SER A 211 20.88 23.51 -4.64
CA SER A 211 21.22 24.65 -5.47
C SER A 211 22.51 25.30 -5.03
N ASP A 212 23.18 25.91 -6.01
CA ASP A 212 24.30 26.82 -5.83
C ASP A 212 23.91 28.16 -6.48
N GLY A 213 23.61 29.16 -5.65
CA GLY A 213 22.96 30.41 -6.09
C GLY A 213 21.60 30.14 -6.73
N ASP A 214 21.42 30.60 -7.98
CA ASP A 214 20.18 30.41 -8.74
C ASP A 214 20.14 29.11 -9.56
N LYS A 215 21.21 28.29 -9.51
CA LYS A 215 21.30 27.05 -10.28
C LYS A 215 20.89 25.86 -9.44
N PHE A 216 19.76 25.25 -9.80
CA PHE A 216 19.31 23.99 -9.23
C PHE A 216 20.12 22.81 -9.80
N SER A 217 20.41 21.84 -8.94
CA SER A 217 20.92 20.53 -9.33
C SER A 217 19.84 19.70 -10.04
N GLY A 218 20.22 18.49 -10.47
CA GLY A 218 19.23 17.44 -10.73
C GLY A 218 18.45 17.06 -9.45
N ILE A 219 17.37 16.30 -9.61
CA ILE A 219 16.58 15.79 -8.49
C ILE A 219 17.45 14.84 -7.66
N MET A 220 17.66 15.17 -6.39
CA MET A 220 18.43 14.35 -5.46
C MET A 220 17.60 13.20 -4.90
N SER A 221 16.34 13.47 -4.55
CA SER A 221 15.38 12.45 -4.11
C SER A 221 13.96 12.81 -4.52
N ARG A 222 13.11 11.81 -4.72
CA ARG A 222 11.68 12.02 -4.99
C ARG A 222 10.83 10.85 -4.52
N ILE A 223 9.64 11.18 -4.03
CA ILE A 223 8.57 10.23 -3.70
C ILE A 223 7.33 10.54 -4.54
N ASP A 224 6.66 9.50 -5.00
CA ASP A 224 5.33 9.57 -5.58
C ASP A 224 4.30 9.26 -4.48
N LEU A 225 3.35 10.16 -4.24
CA LEU A 225 2.36 10.04 -3.18
C LEU A 225 1.24 9.04 -3.53
N ILE A 226 1.09 8.68 -4.82
CA ILE A 226 0.16 7.64 -5.27
C ILE A 226 0.86 6.28 -5.27
N HIS A 227 2.12 6.25 -5.72
CA HIS A 227 2.95 5.04 -5.83
C HIS A 227 4.17 5.11 -4.89
N PRO A 228 3.96 5.11 -3.56
CA PRO A 228 5.00 5.44 -2.59
C PRO A 228 6.12 4.40 -2.50
N LEU A 229 5.94 3.21 -3.06
CA LEU A 229 7.00 2.20 -3.14
C LEU A 229 7.71 2.17 -4.50
N LYS A 230 7.30 3.02 -5.43
CA LYS A 230 7.97 3.16 -6.71
C LYS A 230 9.19 4.07 -6.58
N LEU A 231 10.37 3.50 -6.84
CA LEU A 231 11.58 4.29 -7.05
C LEU A 231 11.51 4.94 -8.43
N LEU A 232 11.41 6.27 -8.47
CA LEU A 232 11.33 7.00 -9.73
C LEU A 232 12.71 7.35 -10.30
N GLY A 233 13.74 7.52 -9.48
CA GLY A 233 15.09 7.88 -9.94
C GLY A 233 15.83 6.71 -10.58
N LEU A 234 16.51 6.93 -11.71
CA LEU A 234 17.32 5.87 -12.34
C LEU A 234 18.44 5.37 -11.42
N TYR A 235 19.10 6.28 -10.70
CA TYR A 235 20.16 5.90 -9.77
C TYR A 235 19.60 5.08 -8.60
N THR A 236 18.42 5.43 -8.05
CA THR A 236 17.82 4.69 -6.95
C THR A 236 17.39 3.29 -7.41
N GLN A 237 16.85 3.16 -8.63
CA GLN A 237 16.55 1.87 -9.25
C GLN A 237 17.83 1.04 -9.46
N ALA A 238 18.91 1.66 -9.96
CA ALA A 238 20.18 0.97 -10.21
C ALA A 238 20.81 0.41 -8.92
N ILE A 239 20.68 1.11 -7.78
CA ILE A 239 21.16 0.62 -6.48
C ILE A 239 20.48 -0.71 -6.10
N MET A 240 19.20 -0.90 -6.46
CA MET A 240 18.47 -2.14 -6.18
C MET A 240 19.02 -3.35 -6.94
N LEU A 241 19.81 -3.16 -8.01
CA LEU A 241 20.46 -4.28 -8.72
C LEU A 241 21.43 -5.07 -7.83
N SER A 242 21.90 -4.48 -6.74
CA SER A 242 22.69 -5.19 -5.72
C SER A 242 21.97 -6.43 -5.16
N LEU A 243 20.64 -6.41 -5.11
CA LEU A 243 19.83 -7.53 -4.62
C LEU A 243 19.84 -8.74 -5.57
N ALA A 244 20.24 -8.57 -6.83
CA ALA A 244 20.45 -9.70 -7.75
C ALA A 244 21.61 -10.61 -7.30
N PHE A 245 22.52 -10.09 -6.46
CA PHE A 245 23.64 -10.85 -5.91
C PHE A 245 23.36 -11.38 -4.49
N VAL A 246 22.46 -10.74 -3.75
CA VAL A 246 22.08 -11.11 -2.38
C VAL A 246 20.57 -10.99 -2.25
N GLU A 247 19.87 -12.11 -2.39
CA GLU A 247 18.41 -12.14 -2.42
C GLU A 247 17.75 -11.80 -1.07
N ASN A 248 18.42 -12.09 0.06
CA ASN A 248 17.89 -11.87 1.40
C ASN A 248 18.93 -11.20 2.31
N PRO A 249 19.22 -9.91 2.10
CA PRO A 249 20.22 -9.21 2.90
C PRO A 249 19.76 -9.11 4.36
N LYS A 250 20.69 -9.38 5.29
CA LYS A 250 20.47 -9.14 6.73
C LYS A 250 20.99 -7.78 7.18
N LYS A 251 22.00 -7.27 6.47
CA LYS A 251 22.59 -5.95 6.71
C LYS A 251 22.96 -5.30 5.39
N ILE A 252 22.61 -4.04 5.23
CA ILE A 252 22.95 -3.21 4.08
C ILE A 252 23.67 -1.98 4.60
N TYR A 253 24.80 -1.66 3.98
CA TYR A 253 25.49 -0.41 4.20
C TYR A 253 25.38 0.47 2.96
N MET A 254 25.04 1.74 3.16
CA MET A 254 24.84 2.71 2.09
C MET A 254 25.71 3.96 2.30
N ILE A 255 26.48 4.31 1.28
CA ILE A 255 27.15 5.60 1.20
C ILE A 255 26.18 6.58 0.53
N GLY A 256 25.71 7.56 1.31
CA GLY A 256 24.59 8.41 0.93
C GLY A 256 23.26 7.71 1.18
N PHE A 257 22.26 8.50 1.57
CA PHE A 257 21.00 7.97 2.08
C PHE A 257 19.86 7.94 1.03
N GLY A 258 20.14 8.40 -0.20
CA GLY A 258 19.13 8.48 -1.28
C GLY A 258 17.94 9.37 -0.91
N GLY A 259 18.19 10.37 -0.07
CA GLY A 259 17.16 11.19 0.58
C GLY A 259 16.07 10.35 1.21
N GLY A 260 16.40 9.22 1.85
CA GLY A 260 15.46 8.40 2.63
C GLY A 260 14.68 7.32 1.89
N ARG A 261 14.63 7.41 0.56
CA ARG A 261 13.74 6.55 -0.23
C ARG A 261 14.20 5.11 -0.28
N ILE A 262 15.50 4.91 -0.48
CA ILE A 262 16.03 3.56 -0.66
C ILE A 262 15.87 2.74 0.62
N PRO A 263 16.19 3.25 1.83
CA PRO A 263 16.03 2.45 3.04
C PRO A 263 14.58 2.14 3.38
N MET A 264 13.66 3.08 3.15
CA MET A 264 12.22 2.82 3.26
C MET A 264 11.76 1.67 2.33
N ILE A 265 12.31 1.60 1.10
CA ILE A 265 12.04 0.47 0.19
C ILE A 265 12.65 -0.84 0.70
N PHE A 266 13.88 -0.79 1.22
CA PHE A 266 14.51 -1.98 1.80
C PHE A 266 13.74 -2.52 2.98
N HIS A 267 13.29 -1.70 3.92
CA HIS A 267 12.46 -2.17 5.05
C HIS A 267 11.11 -2.71 4.59
N HIS A 268 10.51 -2.14 3.54
CA HIS A 268 9.28 -2.71 2.98
C HIS A 268 9.48 -4.13 2.42
N TYR A 269 10.52 -4.36 1.61
CA TYR A 269 10.73 -5.67 1.01
C TYR A 269 11.48 -6.66 1.92
N PHE A 270 12.28 -6.16 2.88
CA PHE A 270 13.09 -6.91 3.84
C PHE A 270 12.95 -6.31 5.24
N PRO A 271 11.87 -6.58 5.97
CA PRO A 271 11.57 -5.90 7.25
C PRO A 271 12.61 -6.07 8.34
N ASP A 272 13.36 -7.19 8.30
CA ASP A 272 14.37 -7.50 9.31
C ASP A 272 15.76 -7.01 8.90
N VAL A 273 15.90 -6.34 7.75
CA VAL A 273 17.19 -5.85 7.30
C VAL A 273 17.64 -4.66 8.16
N ILE A 274 18.89 -4.70 8.60
CA ILE A 274 19.55 -3.55 9.21
C ILE A 274 20.13 -2.70 8.08
N VAL A 275 19.68 -1.45 7.94
CA VAL A 275 20.24 -0.48 7.01
C VAL A 275 21.05 0.54 7.79
N GLU A 276 22.34 0.60 7.47
CA GLU A 276 23.23 1.65 7.94
C GLU A 276 23.54 2.58 6.78
N SER A 277 23.48 3.88 7.01
CA SER A 277 23.79 4.88 6.00
C SER A 277 24.74 5.93 6.54
N THR A 278 25.69 6.39 5.74
CA THR A 278 26.46 7.61 6.02
C THR A 278 25.99 8.76 5.16
N GLU A 279 25.71 9.90 5.77
CA GLU A 279 25.41 11.16 5.11
C GLU A 279 26.18 12.27 5.83
N ASP A 280 26.88 13.12 5.10
CA ASP A 280 27.81 14.09 5.70
C ASP A 280 27.23 15.51 5.78
N ASP A 281 25.98 15.67 5.36
CA ASP A 281 25.19 16.88 5.45
C ASP A 281 23.99 16.69 6.40
N SER A 282 24.08 17.27 7.60
CA SER A 282 23.04 17.15 8.64
C SER A 282 21.69 17.72 8.21
N GLU A 283 21.66 18.72 7.34
CA GLU A 283 20.40 19.29 6.84
C GLU A 283 19.71 18.32 5.87
N VAL A 284 20.47 17.57 5.07
CA VAL A 284 19.94 16.50 4.23
C VAL A 284 19.29 15.41 5.09
N ILE A 285 19.97 15.00 6.17
CA ILE A 285 19.44 14.01 7.13
C ILE A 285 18.11 14.51 7.72
N SER A 286 18.10 15.72 8.29
CA SER A 286 16.92 16.33 8.90
C SER A 286 15.73 16.42 7.93
N LEU A 287 15.97 16.89 6.70
CA LEU A 287 14.93 16.99 5.68
C LEU A 287 14.45 15.61 5.20
N ALA A 288 15.34 14.61 5.11
CA ALA A 288 14.97 13.23 4.79
C ALA A 288 14.07 12.62 5.89
N HIS A 289 14.40 12.83 7.17
CA HIS A 289 13.55 12.47 8.30
C HIS A 289 12.17 13.08 8.23
N LYS A 290 12.09 14.36 7.84
CA LYS A 290 10.82 15.09 7.81
C LYS A 290 9.97 14.79 6.59
N TYR A 291 10.56 14.64 5.41
CA TYR A 291 9.82 14.60 4.14
C TYR A 291 9.89 13.27 3.38
N PHE A 292 10.83 12.37 3.70
CA PHE A 292 11.07 11.18 2.87
C PHE A 292 10.96 9.84 3.61
N GLY A 293 10.34 9.82 4.79
CA GLY A 293 9.92 8.58 5.45
C GLY A 293 11.00 7.89 6.28
N VAL A 294 11.94 8.67 6.80
CA VAL A 294 13.12 8.14 7.49
C VAL A 294 12.89 8.26 8.97
N ASN A 295 12.96 7.12 9.65
CA ASN A 295 12.90 7.04 11.10
C ASN A 295 14.08 6.18 11.55
N GLU A 296 14.95 6.72 12.38
CA GLU A 296 16.03 5.93 12.99
C GLU A 296 15.46 5.06 14.10
N ASP A 297 15.87 3.79 14.09
CA ASP A 297 15.52 2.78 15.09
C ASP A 297 16.63 1.71 15.12
N ASN A 298 16.36 0.54 15.71
CA ASN A 298 17.32 -0.55 15.75
C ASN A 298 17.61 -1.21 14.38
N ARG A 299 16.85 -0.88 13.34
CA ARG A 299 16.99 -1.36 11.96
C ARG A 299 17.44 -0.27 10.98
N MET A 300 17.31 1.01 11.35
CA MET A 300 17.73 2.16 10.55
C MET A 300 18.70 3.03 11.34
N ILE A 301 19.97 3.07 10.91
CA ILE A 301 21.03 3.84 11.58
C ILE A 301 21.61 4.84 10.58
N VAL A 302 21.61 6.13 10.92
CA VAL A 302 22.21 7.18 10.08
C VAL A 302 23.42 7.76 10.79
N HIS A 303 24.59 7.58 10.19
CA HIS A 303 25.84 8.15 10.65
C HIS A 303 26.06 9.50 9.96
N ASN A 304 26.04 10.59 10.73
CA ASN A 304 26.37 11.92 10.22
C ASN A 304 27.89 12.09 10.04
N GLN A 305 28.44 11.53 8.97
CA GLN A 305 29.87 11.55 8.66
C GLN A 305 30.14 11.29 7.18
N ASP A 306 31.37 11.61 6.75
CA ASP A 306 31.86 11.28 5.42
C ASP A 306 31.97 9.76 5.24
N GLY A 307 31.27 9.22 4.24
CA GLY A 307 31.28 7.79 3.93
C GLY A 307 32.64 7.23 3.52
N ARG A 308 33.61 8.08 3.14
CA ARG A 308 35.01 7.67 2.88
C ARG A 308 35.75 7.31 4.15
N GLY A 309 35.32 7.85 5.30
CA GLY A 309 35.91 7.60 6.61
C GLY A 309 35.23 6.48 7.39
N PHE A 310 34.19 5.85 6.83
CA PHE A 310 33.47 4.76 7.47
C PHE A 310 34.19 3.44 7.18
N SER A 311 34.94 2.95 8.18
CA SER A 311 35.68 1.68 8.15
C SER A 311 35.10 0.68 9.14
#